data_AF-A0A1H8N8A2-F1
#
_entry.id   AF-A0A1H8N8A2-F1
#
_cell.length_a   1.000
_cell.length_b   1.000
_cell.length_c   1.000
_cell.angle_alpha   90.00
_cell.angle_beta   90.00
_cell.angle_gamma   90.00
#
_symmetry.space_group_name_H-M   'P 1'
#
loop_
_entity.id
_entity.type
_entity.pdbx_description
1 polymer ?
#
loop_
_entity_poly.entity_id
_entity_poly.type
_entity_poly.pdbx_seq_one_letter_code
_entity_poly.pdbx_strand_id
1 'polypeptide(L)'
;MSKKTFSAAPKPKQQPTDDQILAFERGGAGHDTTRADKPVAKTMPDEPTKRLSLDLPASLHTRFKTACSATGRKMVGELQAFIEQRTQELEEDAGITRK
;
A
#
# COMPACT_ATOMS: atom_id res chain seq x y z
N MET A 1 -53.32 -29.23 18.24
CA MET A 1 -52.52 -28.05 17.86
C MET A 1 -51.36 -27.90 18.82
N SER A 2 -50.23 -28.56 18.53
CA SER A 2 -49.08 -28.66 19.44
C SER A 2 -48.16 -27.44 19.27
N LYS A 3 -48.10 -26.57 20.30
CA LYS A 3 -47.18 -25.44 20.34
C LYS A 3 -45.76 -25.96 20.60
N LYS A 4 -44.87 -25.81 19.61
CA LYS A 4 -43.43 -26.07 19.77
C LYS A 4 -42.81 -24.94 20.58
N THR A 5 -42.27 -25.26 21.75
CA THR A 5 -41.44 -24.37 22.57
C THR A 5 -40.01 -24.37 22.02
N PHE A 6 -39.50 -23.19 21.65
CA PHE A 6 -38.09 -23.02 21.31
C PHE A 6 -37.28 -22.98 22.61
N SER A 7 -36.40 -23.96 22.79
CA SER A 7 -35.44 -24.00 23.89
C SER A 7 -34.57 -22.74 23.87
N ALA A 8 -34.37 -22.12 25.04
CA ALA A 8 -33.59 -20.90 25.20
C ALA A 8 -32.18 -21.08 24.64
N ALA A 9 -31.80 -20.20 23.69
CA ALA A 9 -30.45 -20.14 23.16
C ALA A 9 -29.44 -19.87 24.29
N PRO A 10 -28.25 -20.51 24.28
CA PRO A 10 -27.19 -20.19 25.24
C PRO A 10 -26.90 -18.69 25.19
N LYS A 11 -26.89 -18.03 26.34
CA LYS A 11 -26.62 -16.59 26.42
C LYS A 11 -25.25 -16.30 25.78
N PRO A 12 -25.11 -15.20 25.02
CA PRO A 12 -23.83 -14.82 24.43
C PRO A 12 -22.79 -14.70 25.54
N LYS A 13 -21.57 -15.20 25.25
CA LYS A 13 -20.43 -15.10 26.18
C LYS A 13 -20.23 -13.63 26.55
N GLN A 14 -19.84 -13.39 27.81
CA GLN A 14 -19.62 -12.06 28.36
C GLN A 14 -18.74 -11.23 27.42
N GLN A 15 -19.08 -9.95 27.28
CA GLN A 15 -18.25 -9.01 26.53
C GLN A 15 -16.84 -9.00 27.14
N PRO A 16 -15.78 -9.00 26.32
CA PRO A 16 -14.42 -8.90 26.82
C PRO A 16 -14.26 -7.70 27.74
N THR A 17 -13.53 -7.86 28.84
CA THR A 17 -13.20 -6.75 29.72
C THR A 17 -12.17 -5.84 29.07
N ASP A 18 -12.11 -4.58 29.51
CA ASP A 18 -11.16 -3.60 28.96
C ASP A 18 -9.71 -4.11 28.97
N ASP A 19 -9.30 -4.87 30.00
CA ASP A 19 -7.97 -5.49 30.05
C ASP A 19 -7.72 -6.51 28.92
N GLN A 20 -8.75 -7.26 28.52
CA GLN A 20 -8.66 -8.22 27.41
C GLN A 20 -8.59 -7.51 26.06
N ILE A 21 -9.28 -6.38 25.94
CA ILE A 21 -9.22 -5.52 24.76
C ILE A 21 -7.83 -4.90 24.64
N LEU A 22 -7.30 -4.32 25.73
CA LEU A 22 -5.97 -3.72 25.78
C LEU A 22 -4.86 -4.76 25.51
N ALA A 23 -5.02 -5.99 26.01
CA ALA A 23 -4.08 -7.07 25.74
C ALA A 23 -4.10 -7.49 24.26
N PHE A 24 -5.26 -7.51 23.63
CA PHE A 24 -5.41 -7.81 22.21
C PHE A 24 -4.82 -6.70 21.32
N GLU A 25 -5.12 -5.44 21.62
CA GLU A 25 -4.54 -4.29 20.90
C GLU A 25 -3.01 -4.26 21.01
N ARG A 26 -2.48 -4.61 22.18
CA ARG A 26 -1.03 -4.70 22.41
C ARG A 26 -0.40 -5.90 21.69
N GLY A 27 -1.10 -7.03 21.64
CA GLY A 27 -0.66 -8.26 20.97
C GLY A 27 -0.83 -8.26 19.45
N GLY A 28 -1.58 -7.30 18.89
CA GLY A 28 -1.85 -7.15 17.46
C GLY A 28 -0.72 -6.47 16.67
N ALA A 29 0.38 -6.09 17.31
CA ALA A 29 1.59 -5.68 16.62
C ALA A 29 2.25 -6.93 15.99
N GLY A 30 1.93 -7.18 14.71
CA GLY A 30 2.46 -8.30 13.94
C GLY A 30 3.98 -8.43 14.09
N HIS A 31 4.46 -9.68 14.12
CA HIS A 31 5.89 -10.03 14.25
C HIS A 31 6.73 -9.72 12.99
N ASP A 32 6.48 -8.59 12.34
CA ASP A 32 7.31 -8.11 11.24
C ASP A 32 8.57 -7.45 11.81
N THR A 33 9.48 -8.26 12.35
CA THR A 33 10.86 -7.83 12.62
C THR A 33 11.71 -8.08 11.39
N THR A 34 11.58 -7.23 10.38
CA THR A 34 12.66 -7.02 9.41
C THR A 34 13.14 -5.59 9.54
N ARG A 35 14.23 -5.45 10.30
CA ARG A 35 15.10 -4.29 10.28
C ARG A 35 15.52 -3.99 8.85
N ALA A 36 15.14 -2.82 8.34
CA ALA A 36 15.78 -2.21 7.20
C ALA A 36 16.09 -0.76 7.60
N ASP A 37 17.33 -0.54 8.02
CA ASP A 37 17.94 0.79 8.08
C ASP A 37 17.84 1.41 6.66
N LYS A 38 16.82 2.22 6.41
CA LYS A 38 16.73 3.01 5.18
C LYS A 38 17.49 4.32 5.37
N PRO A 39 18.48 4.64 4.53
CA PRO A 39 19.04 5.97 4.52
C PRO A 39 17.92 6.94 4.11
N VAL A 40 17.70 7.95 4.95
CA VAL A 40 16.82 9.09 4.66
C VAL A 40 17.35 9.72 3.37
N ALA A 41 16.55 9.61 2.30
CA ALA A 41 16.90 10.15 1.00
C ALA A 41 17.07 11.66 1.12
N LYS A 42 18.16 12.15 0.53
CA LYS A 42 18.52 13.57 0.43
C LYS A 42 17.33 14.40 -0.04
N THR A 43 17.03 15.46 0.70
CA THR A 43 16.10 16.52 0.32
C THR A 43 16.60 17.18 -0.97
N MET A 44 16.07 16.74 -2.10
CA MET A 44 16.17 17.44 -3.39
C MET A 44 15.03 18.47 -3.46
N PRO A 45 15.19 19.57 -4.22
CA PRO A 45 14.32 20.74 -4.13
C PRO A 45 12.84 20.41 -4.36
N ASP A 46 12.02 20.94 -3.47
CA ASP A 46 10.58 20.69 -3.30
C ASP A 46 9.77 21.42 -4.38
N GLU A 47 9.81 20.92 -5.61
CA GLU A 47 8.78 21.31 -6.58
C GLU A 47 7.42 20.73 -6.15
N PRO A 48 6.33 21.52 -6.23
CA PRO A 48 5.01 21.03 -5.83
C PRO A 48 4.57 19.86 -6.70
N THR A 49 4.34 18.70 -6.08
CA THR A 49 3.92 17.49 -6.80
C THR A 49 2.48 17.59 -7.31
N LYS A 50 2.23 17.18 -8.55
CA LYS A 50 0.88 16.98 -9.09
C LYS A 50 0.52 15.49 -9.15
N ARG A 51 -0.76 15.16 -8.90
CA ARG A 51 -1.25 13.76 -8.97
C ARG A 51 -1.46 13.34 -10.43
N LEU A 52 -0.80 12.26 -10.83
CA LEU A 52 -1.06 11.57 -12.10
C LEU A 52 -2.19 10.55 -11.90
N SER A 53 -3.29 10.68 -12.63
CA SER A 53 -4.40 9.71 -12.63
C SER A 53 -4.42 9.01 -13.99
N LEU A 54 -4.26 7.69 -14.01
CA LEU A 54 -4.19 6.90 -15.23
C LEU A 54 -4.92 5.56 -15.04
N ASP A 55 -5.53 5.07 -16.11
CA ASP A 55 -6.18 3.76 -16.15
C ASP A 55 -5.27 2.75 -16.84
N LEU A 56 -5.08 1.58 -16.22
CA LEU A 56 -4.29 0.47 -16.75
C LEU A 56 -5.15 -0.78 -16.82
N PRO A 57 -4.91 -1.67 -17.80
CA PRO A 57 -5.49 -3.01 -17.77
C PRO A 57 -5.16 -3.70 -16.43
N ALA A 58 -6.17 -4.32 -15.81
CA ALA A 58 -6.02 -4.92 -14.48
C ALA A 58 -4.87 -5.95 -14.42
N SER A 59 -4.68 -6.72 -15.50
CA SER A 59 -3.60 -7.69 -15.63
C SER A 59 -2.22 -7.03 -15.62
N LEU A 60 -2.06 -5.89 -16.29
CA LEU A 60 -0.81 -5.13 -16.36
C LEU A 60 -0.50 -4.50 -15.00
N HIS A 61 -1.48 -3.82 -14.39
CA HIS A 61 -1.30 -3.22 -13.07
C HIS A 61 -0.93 -4.28 -12.01
N THR A 62 -1.57 -5.45 -12.04
CA THR A 62 -1.26 -6.54 -11.11
C THR A 62 0.17 -7.03 -11.29
N ARG A 63 0.60 -7.30 -12.53
CA ARG A 63 1.96 -7.74 -12.83
C ARG A 63 3.00 -6.71 -12.37
N PHE A 64 2.77 -5.44 -12.69
CA PHE A 64 3.69 -4.36 -12.32
C PHE A 64 3.79 -4.17 -10.81
N LYS A 65 2.64 -4.17 -10.11
CA LYS A 65 2.59 -4.08 -8.64
C LYS A 65 3.33 -5.24 -8.00
N THR A 66 3.09 -6.48 -8.45
CA THR A 66 3.76 -7.67 -7.93
C THR A 66 5.28 -7.60 -8.15
N ALA A 67 5.74 -7.15 -9.31
CA ALA A 67 7.18 -6.98 -9.57
C ALA A 67 7.82 -5.92 -8.67
N CYS A 68 7.14 -4.79 -8.44
CA CYS A 68 7.59 -3.75 -7.51
C CYS A 68 7.69 -4.31 -6.08
N SER A 69 6.67 -5.02 -5.62
CA SER A 69 6.66 -5.67 -4.30
C SER A 69 7.77 -6.69 -4.15
N ALA A 70 7.98 -7.55 -5.15
CA ALA A 70 9.02 -8.59 -5.13
C ALA A 70 10.44 -8.02 -5.07
N THR A 71 10.65 -6.80 -5.55
CA THR A 71 11.95 -6.12 -5.57
C THR A 71 12.13 -5.11 -4.44
N GLY A 72 11.15 -4.96 -3.55
CA GLY A 72 11.18 -4.00 -2.44
C GLY A 72 11.07 -2.53 -2.90
N ARG A 73 10.51 -2.30 -4.09
CA ARG A 73 10.41 -0.99 -4.74
C ARG A 73 9.00 -0.43 -4.67
N LYS A 74 8.88 0.90 -4.60
CA LYS A 74 7.59 1.59 -4.63
C LYS A 74 7.17 1.81 -6.08
N MET A 75 5.92 1.47 -6.39
CA MET A 75 5.34 1.64 -7.71
C MET A 75 5.46 3.08 -8.25
N VAL A 76 5.24 4.08 -7.37
CA VAL A 76 5.39 5.50 -7.72
C VAL A 76 6.82 5.86 -8.13
N GLY A 77 7.83 5.32 -7.44
CA GLY A 77 9.23 5.60 -7.76
C GLY A 77 9.65 4.99 -9.10
N GLU A 78 9.18 3.79 -9.41
CA GLU A 78 9.42 3.15 -10.71
C GLU A 78 8.73 3.90 -11.85
N LEU A 79 7.49 4.37 -11.64
CA LEU A 79 6.80 5.21 -12.62
C LEU A 79 7.51 6.55 -12.84
N GLN A 80 7.99 7.18 -11.78
CA GLN A 80 8.72 8.44 -11.88
C GLN A 80 10.01 8.26 -12.70
N ALA A 81 10.82 7.26 -12.37
CA ALA A 81 12.07 6.97 -13.10
C ALA A 81 11.79 6.67 -14.58
N PHE A 82 10.73 5.90 -14.87
CA PHE A 82 10.31 5.62 -16.24
C PHE A 82 9.90 6.88 -16.99
N ILE A 83 9.08 7.74 -16.36
CA ILE A 83 8.63 9.01 -16.97
C ILE A 83 9.81 9.94 -17.23
N GLU A 84 10.75 10.07 -16.30
CA GLU A 84 11.95 10.89 -16.45
C GLU A 84 12.79 10.43 -17.64
N GLN A 85 13.12 9.14 -17.70
CA GLN A 85 13.87 8.56 -18.82
C GLN A 85 13.14 8.75 -20.15
N ARG A 86 11.84 8.41 -20.21
CA ARG A 86 11.05 8.55 -21.44
C ARG A 86 10.85 9.99 -21.87
N THR A 87 10.87 10.95 -20.93
CA THR A 87 10.80 12.37 -21.26
C THR A 87 12.07 12.82 -21.95
N GLN A 88 13.24 12.43 -21.46
CA GLN A 88 14.51 12.73 -22.12
C GLN A 88 14.54 12.16 -23.56
N GLU A 89 14.17 10.90 -23.73
CA GLU A 89 14.13 10.24 -25.04
C GLU A 89 13.17 10.98 -26.01
N LEU A 90 12.00 11.43 -25.53
CA LEU A 90 11.06 12.21 -26.33
C LEU A 90 11.54 13.63 -26.65
N GLU A 91 12.24 14.28 -25.72
CA GLU A 91 12.83 15.60 -25.92
C GLU A 91 13.94 15.56 -26.99
N GLU A 92 14.79 14.53 -26.95
CA GLU A 92 15.81 14.27 -27.96
C GLU A 92 15.18 14.03 -29.34
N ASP A 93 14.17 13.15 -29.43
CA ASP A 93 13.43 12.87 -30.68
C ASP A 93 12.74 14.12 -31.24
N ALA A 94 12.26 15.01 -30.36
CA ALA A 94 11.61 16.26 -30.74
C ALA A 94 12.59 17.42 -31.03
N GLY A 95 13.90 17.23 -30.82
CA GLY A 95 14.90 18.29 -30.93
C GLY A 95 14.75 19.39 -29.87
N ILE A 96 14.12 19.10 -28.74
CA ILE A 96 13.94 20.02 -27.61
C ILE A 96 15.10 19.85 -26.65
N THR A 97 16.04 20.79 -26.64
CA THR A 97 17.06 20.87 -25.58
C THR A 97 16.61 21.80 -24.48
N ARG A 98 16.27 21.27 -23.30
CA ARG A 98 16.21 22.08 -22.07
C ARG A 98 17.63 22.45 -21.65
N LYS A 99 17.88 23.75 -21.50
CA LYS A 99 19.16 24.33 -21.02
C LYS A 99 19.29 24.21 -19.51
#